data_AF-A0AAJ6VX68-F1
#
_entry.id   AF-A0AAJ6VX68-F1
#
_cell.length_a   1.000
_cell.length_b   1.000
_cell.length_c   1.000
_cell.angle_alpha   90.00
_cell.angle_beta   90.00
_cell.angle_gamma   90.00
#
_symmetry.space_group_name_H-M   'P 1'
#
loop_
_entity.id
_entity.type
_entity.pdbx_description
1 polymer ?
#
loop_
_entity_poly.entity_id
_entity_poly.type
_entity_poly.pdbx_seq_one_letter_code
_entity_poly.pdbx_strand_id
1 'polypeptide(L)'
;MKNKAKGSVYWPSIDADIEAFVRQCHACQENAPSLPKELMIISEIPSLPWQTVAADIFEFDGSHYQVVVDHYSVYFEIQKLSNITSKTLIQACFSCFAHFGIPKTMRVDNGRQYASFEFRKTMKEAVQNLCPL
;
A
#
# COMPACT_ATOMS: atom_id res chain seq x y z
N MET A 1 15.73 16.44 30.61
CA MET A 1 17.12 16.50 31.12
C MET A 1 17.56 17.93 31.44
N LYS A 2 17.34 18.91 30.55
CA LYS A 2 17.80 20.31 30.73
C LYS A 2 17.43 20.94 32.08
N ASN A 3 16.15 20.89 32.48
CA ASN A 3 15.72 21.49 33.75
C ASN A 3 16.32 20.81 35.00
N LYS A 4 16.61 19.51 34.94
CA LYS A 4 17.28 18.80 36.04
C LYS A 4 18.76 19.20 36.12
N ALA A 5 19.45 19.26 34.99
CA ALA A 5 20.86 19.63 34.94
C ALA A 5 21.08 21.08 35.43
N LYS A 6 20.24 22.02 35.00
CA LYS A 6 20.27 23.43 35.45
C LYS A 6 20.01 23.62 36.94
N GLY A 7 19.33 22.68 37.59
CA GLY A 7 19.10 22.71 39.03
C GLY A 7 20.26 22.16 39.88
N SER A 8 21.26 21.55 39.25
CA SER A 8 22.36 20.88 39.95
C SER A 8 23.74 21.46 39.62
N VAL A 9 23.96 21.92 38.39
CA VAL A 9 25.27 22.33 37.88
C VAL A 9 25.13 23.48 36.87
N TYR A 10 26.21 24.25 36.69
CA TYR A 10 26.24 25.39 35.77
C TYR A 10 27.55 25.47 35.00
N TRP A 11 27.45 25.66 33.69
CA TRP A 11 28.53 26.15 32.83
C TRP A 11 27.93 26.82 31.56
N PRO A 12 28.70 27.66 30.86
CA PRO A 12 28.26 28.25 29.59
C PRO A 12 27.91 27.16 28.57
N SER A 13 26.79 27.29 27.87
CA SER A 13 26.34 26.36 26.82
C SER A 13 25.90 24.95 27.26
N ILE A 14 25.60 24.74 28.55
CA ILE A 14 25.08 23.45 29.08
C ILE A 14 23.91 22.86 28.26
N ASP A 15 23.01 23.69 27.73
CA ASP A 15 21.90 23.20 26.91
C ASP A 15 22.37 22.60 25.58
N ALA A 16 23.37 23.21 24.95
CA ALA A 16 23.91 22.74 23.67
C ALA A 16 24.67 21.42 23.85
N ASP A 17 25.43 21.28 24.94
CA ASP A 17 26.15 20.04 25.25
C ASP A 17 25.20 18.88 25.55
N ILE A 18 24.11 19.14 26.29
CA ILE A 18 23.06 18.15 26.54
C ILE A 18 22.38 17.73 25.24
N GLU A 19 22.07 18.68 24.35
CA GLU A 19 21.51 18.35 23.03
C GLU A 19 22.47 17.52 22.18
N ALA A 20 23.75 17.88 22.14
CA ALA A 20 24.77 17.15 21.41
C ALA A 20 24.92 15.72 21.93
N PHE A 21 24.94 15.54 23.26
CA PHE A 21 24.98 14.23 23.90
C PHE A 21 23.75 13.38 23.56
N VAL A 22 22.54 13.94 23.66
CA VAL A 22 21.29 13.24 23.32
C VAL A 22 21.24 12.86 21.83
N ARG A 23 21.75 13.72 20.94
CA ARG A 23 21.85 13.44 19.50
C ARG A 23 22.78 12.27 19.18
N GLN A 24 23.85 12.09 19.95
CA GLN A 24 24.82 11.00 19.77
C GLN A 24 24.41 9.70 20.50
N CYS A 25 23.46 9.76 21.42
CA CYS A 25 23.00 8.60 22.18
C CYS A 25 22.07 7.70 21.36
N HIS A 26 22.53 6.49 21.02
CA HIS A 26 21.75 5.51 20.25
C HIS A 26 20.37 5.22 20.87
N ALA A 27 20.32 4.91 22.16
CA ALA A 27 19.06 4.62 22.86
C ALA A 27 18.08 5.81 22.83
N CYS A 28 18.58 7.05 22.85
CA CYS A 28 17.73 8.23 22.72
C CYS A 28 17.22 8.42 21.29
N GLN A 29 18.02 8.09 20.27
CA GLN A 29 17.60 8.19 18.87
C GLN A 29 16.58 7.12 18.49
N GLU A 30 16.77 5.89 18.95
CA GLU A 30 15.85 4.76 18.71
C GLU A 30 14.47 5.00 19.33
N ASN A 31 14.43 5.67 20.49
CA ASN A 31 13.19 5.97 21.22
C ASN A 31 12.73 7.42 21.02
N ALA A 32 13.32 8.16 20.08
CA ALA A 32 12.90 9.52 19.79
C ALA A 32 11.46 9.52 19.25
N PRO A 33 10.64 10.53 19.57
CA PRO A 33 9.33 10.68 18.96
C PRO A 33 9.45 10.67 17.44
N SER A 34 8.60 9.91 16.77
CA SER A 34 8.53 9.91 15.31
C SER A 34 8.23 11.32 14.79
N LEU A 35 8.78 11.65 13.61
CA LEU A 35 8.42 12.87 12.90
C LEU A 35 6.90 12.97 12.69
N PRO A 36 6.35 14.19 12.54
CA PRO A 36 4.96 14.37 12.15
C PRO A 36 4.64 13.51 10.92
N LYS A 37 3.49 12.83 10.96
CA LYS A 37 3.04 12.00 9.84
C LYS A 37 2.96 12.88 8.59
N GLU A 38 3.57 12.40 7.51
CA GLU A 38 3.47 13.07 6.21
C GLU A 38 2.00 13.23 5.80
N LEU A 39 1.69 14.32 5.11
CA LEU A 39 0.34 14.58 4.62
C LEU A 39 -0.08 13.48 3.65
N MET A 40 -1.34 13.05 3.75
CA MET A 40 -1.88 12.05 2.84
C MET A 40 -1.94 12.63 1.42
N ILE A 41 -1.20 12.03 0.51
CA ILE A 41 -1.26 12.39 -0.91
C ILE A 41 -2.51 11.72 -1.50
N ILE A 42 -3.41 12.54 -2.04
CA ILE A 42 -4.60 12.05 -2.73
C ILE A 42 -4.18 11.52 -4.10
N SER A 43 -4.56 10.28 -4.41
CA SER A 43 -4.36 9.72 -5.74
C SER A 43 -5.22 10.44 -6.78
N GLU A 44 -4.65 10.69 -7.96
CA GLU A 44 -5.42 11.19 -9.10
C GLU A 44 -6.57 10.23 -9.44
N ILE A 45 -7.76 10.80 -9.64
CA ILE A 45 -8.94 10.06 -10.11
C ILE A 45 -8.78 9.87 -11.63
N PRO A 46 -9.00 8.66 -12.17
CA PRO A 46 -8.93 8.41 -13.60
C PRO A 46 -9.92 9.28 -14.40
N SER A 47 -9.68 9.44 -15.70
CA SER A 47 -10.58 10.20 -16.59
C SER A 47 -11.80 9.41 -17.05
N LEU A 48 -11.71 8.07 -17.08
CA LEU A 48 -12.74 7.18 -17.62
C LEU A 48 -13.05 6.05 -16.63
N PRO A 49 -14.30 5.53 -16.62
CA PRO A 49 -14.65 4.29 -15.94
C PRO A 49 -13.72 3.16 -16.34
N TRP A 50 -13.39 2.30 -15.38
CA TRP A 50 -12.62 1.07 -15.58
C TRP A 50 -11.18 1.27 -16.10
N GLN A 51 -10.70 2.51 -16.20
CA GLN A 51 -9.34 2.80 -16.62
C GLN A 51 -8.32 2.35 -15.55
N THR A 52 -8.63 2.60 -14.28
CA THR A 52 -7.84 2.13 -13.14
C THR A 52 -8.75 1.37 -12.20
N VAL A 53 -8.38 0.14 -11.88
CA VAL A 53 -9.05 -0.65 -10.85
C VAL A 53 -8.10 -0.96 -9.71
N ALA A 54 -8.64 -1.14 -8.51
CA ALA A 54 -7.93 -1.71 -7.38
C ALA A 54 -8.48 -3.11 -7.10
N ALA A 55 -7.64 -4.04 -6.62
CA ALA A 55 -8.14 -5.32 -6.14
C ALA A 55 -7.50 -5.72 -4.82
N ASP A 56 -8.29 -6.42 -4.01
CA ASP A 56 -7.87 -6.91 -2.70
C ASP A 56 -8.53 -8.26 -2.38
N ILE A 57 -8.01 -8.96 -1.37
CA ILE A 57 -8.54 -10.22 -0.88
C ILE A 57 -9.07 -9.99 0.54
N PHE A 58 -10.29 -10.46 0.81
CA PHE A 58 -10.85 -10.41 2.14
C PHE A 58 -11.45 -11.76 2.53
N GLU A 59 -11.64 -11.95 3.83
CA GLU A 59 -12.31 -13.11 4.40
C GLU A 59 -13.65 -12.69 5.00
N PHE A 60 -14.68 -13.47 4.72
CA PHE A 60 -16.00 -13.31 5.31
C PHE A 60 -16.64 -14.68 5.51
N ASP A 61 -17.14 -14.93 6.71
CA ASP A 61 -17.83 -16.19 7.06
C ASP A 61 -17.04 -17.46 6.69
N GLY A 62 -15.74 -17.47 7.05
CA GLY A 62 -14.83 -18.60 6.78
C GLY A 62 -14.54 -18.86 5.30
N SER A 63 -14.90 -17.93 4.41
CA SER A 63 -14.67 -17.99 2.97
C SER A 63 -13.81 -16.81 2.52
N HIS A 64 -12.96 -17.05 1.52
CA HIS A 64 -12.14 -16.00 0.92
C HIS A 64 -12.78 -15.45 -0.35
N TYR A 65 -12.59 -14.16 -0.57
CA TYR A 65 -13.15 -13.41 -1.68
C TYR A 65 -12.10 -12.48 -2.26
N GLN A 66 -12.19 -12.24 -3.56
CA GLN A 66 -11.53 -11.12 -4.21
C GLN A 66 -12.56 -10.01 -4.44
N VAL A 67 -12.18 -8.78 -4.15
CA VAL A 67 -12.91 -7.59 -4.57
C VAL A 67 -12.09 -6.85 -5.63
N VAL A 68 -12.74 -6.37 -6.68
CA VAL A 68 -12.18 -5.46 -7.68
C VAL A 68 -13.02 -4.20 -7.68
N VAL A 69 -12.40 -3.04 -7.55
CA VAL A 69 -13.06 -1.73 -7.42
C VAL A 69 -12.58 -0.79 -8.51
N ASP A 70 -13.50 -0.20 -9.27
CA ASP A 70 -13.21 0.87 -10.21
C ASP A 70 -12.92 2.19 -9.48
N HIS A 71 -11.77 2.80 -9.75
CA HIS A 71 -11.39 4.06 -9.11
C HIS A 71 -12.23 5.27 -9.58
N TYR A 72 -12.86 5.19 -10.75
CA TYR A 72 -13.66 6.31 -11.27
C TYR A 72 -15.08 6.32 -10.68
N SER A 73 -15.80 5.21 -10.83
CA SER A 73 -17.21 5.11 -10.42
C SER A 73 -17.41 4.59 -9.00
N VAL A 74 -16.36 4.06 -8.37
CA VAL A 74 -16.44 3.33 -7.08
C VAL A 74 -17.29 2.06 -7.17
N TYR A 75 -17.65 1.62 -8.39
CA TYR A 75 -18.30 0.34 -8.62
C TYR A 75 -17.36 -0.82 -8.26
N PHE A 76 -17.90 -1.89 -7.67
CA PHE A 76 -17.10 -3.03 -7.25
C PHE A 76 -17.73 -4.37 -7.69
N GLU A 77 -16.86 -5.33 -7.98
CA GLU A 77 -17.23 -6.72 -8.19
C GLU A 77 -16.58 -7.60 -7.12
N ILE A 78 -17.32 -8.62 -6.66
CA ILE A 78 -16.85 -9.56 -5.66
C ILE A 78 -16.93 -10.97 -6.23
N GLN A 79 -15.85 -11.73 -6.09
CA GLN A 79 -15.79 -13.13 -6.50
C GLN A 79 -15.30 -14.00 -5.36
N LYS A 80 -16.07 -15.05 -5.05
CA LYS A 80 -15.67 -16.08 -4.09
C LYS A 80 -14.49 -16.89 -4.64
N LEU A 81 -13.48 -17.09 -3.82
CA LEU A 81 -12.27 -17.84 -4.17
C LEU A 81 -12.36 -19.26 -3.61
N SER A 82 -11.97 -20.25 -4.41
CA SER A 82 -11.86 -21.63 -3.97
C SER A 82 -10.61 -21.89 -3.12
N ASN A 83 -9.56 -21.09 -3.32
CA ASN A 83 -8.33 -21.06 -2.55
C ASN A 83 -7.60 -19.71 -2.76
N ILE A 84 -6.56 -19.43 -1.96
CA ILE A 84 -5.80 -18.18 -2.02
C ILE A 84 -4.48 -18.36 -2.79
N THR A 85 -4.57 -18.83 -4.04
CA THR A 85 -3.40 -18.95 -4.94
C THR A 85 -3.40 -17.87 -6.01
N SER A 86 -2.23 -17.56 -6.55
CA SER A 86 -2.09 -16.61 -7.67
C SER A 86 -2.94 -17.02 -8.87
N LYS A 87 -2.94 -18.31 -9.22
CA LYS A 87 -3.72 -18.85 -10.33
C LYS A 87 -5.22 -18.59 -10.17
N THR A 88 -5.77 -18.83 -8.97
CA THR A 88 -7.20 -18.60 -8.70
C THR A 88 -7.54 -17.11 -8.74
N LEU A 89 -6.67 -16.23 -8.25
CA LEU A 89 -6.87 -14.78 -8.39
C LEU A 89 -6.79 -14.30 -9.84
N ILE A 90 -5.86 -14.84 -10.64
CA ILE A 90 -5.77 -14.52 -12.07
C ILE A 90 -7.09 -14.87 -12.76
N GLN A 91 -7.62 -16.08 -12.50
CA GLN A 91 -8.90 -16.51 -13.06
C GLN A 91 -10.05 -15.60 -12.64
N ALA A 92 -10.08 -15.19 -11.37
CA ALA A 92 -11.10 -14.28 -10.86
C ALA A 92 -11.00 -12.89 -11.53
N CYS A 93 -9.79 -12.34 -11.65
CA CYS A 93 -9.57 -11.10 -12.40
C CYS A 93 -10.07 -11.19 -13.85
N PHE A 94 -9.74 -12.26 -14.58
CA PHE A 94 -10.21 -12.39 -15.97
C PHE A 94 -11.72 -12.61 -16.08
N SER A 95 -12.34 -13.24 -15.09
CA SER A 95 -13.80 -13.32 -15.00
C SER A 95 -14.41 -11.93 -14.87
N CYS A 96 -13.84 -11.07 -14.02
CA CYS A 96 -14.25 -9.68 -13.85
C CYS A 96 -13.99 -8.85 -15.13
N PHE A 97 -12.81 -8.99 -15.73
CA PHE A 97 -12.43 -8.27 -16.95
C PHE A 97 -13.26 -8.68 -18.17
N ALA A 98 -13.92 -9.83 -18.16
CA ALA A 98 -14.84 -10.22 -19.23
C ALA A 98 -16.07 -9.31 -19.34
N HIS A 99 -16.44 -8.59 -18.27
CA HIS A 99 -17.61 -7.68 -18.27
C HIS A 99 -17.30 -6.31 -18.88
N PHE A 100 -16.15 -5.71 -18.55
CA PHE A 100 -15.82 -4.32 -18.89
C PHE A 100 -14.53 -4.18 -19.71
N GLY A 101 -13.85 -5.28 -20.00
CA GLY A 101 -12.54 -5.30 -20.63
C GLY A 101 -11.39 -5.25 -19.63
N ILE A 102 -10.17 -5.24 -20.18
CA ILE A 102 -8.93 -5.21 -19.39
C ILE A 102 -8.64 -3.75 -19.01
N PRO A 103 -8.48 -3.43 -17.72
CA PRO A 103 -8.18 -2.08 -17.27
C PRO A 103 -6.76 -1.66 -17.69
N LYS A 104 -6.54 -0.37 -17.88
CA LYS A 104 -5.20 0.18 -18.19
C LYS A 104 -4.25 0.04 -17.02
N THR A 105 -4.75 0.14 -15.80
CA THR A 105 -3.94 0.03 -14.57
C THR A 105 -4.70 -0.75 -13.51
N MET A 106 -4.02 -1.72 -12.91
CA MET A 106 -4.52 -2.48 -11.78
C MET A 106 -3.63 -2.21 -10.57
N ARG A 107 -4.22 -1.73 -9.48
CA ARG A 107 -3.55 -1.51 -8.20
C ARG A 107 -3.86 -2.68 -7.28
N VAL A 108 -2.83 -3.29 -6.73
CA VAL A 108 -2.92 -4.41 -5.80
C VAL A 108 -1.94 -4.18 -4.66
N ASP A 109 -2.20 -4.81 -3.51
CA ASP A 109 -1.25 -4.79 -2.42
C ASP A 109 -0.02 -5.71 -2.70
N ASN A 110 0.90 -5.78 -1.74
CA ASN A 110 2.05 -6.67 -1.82
C ASN A 110 1.77 -8.07 -1.22
N GLY A 111 0.50 -8.48 -1.18
CA GLY A 111 0.11 -9.84 -0.81
C GLY A 111 0.85 -10.87 -1.67
N ARG A 112 1.20 -12.02 -1.10
CA ARG A 112 2.08 -13.02 -1.74
C ARG A 112 1.57 -13.45 -3.13
N GLN A 113 0.26 -13.51 -3.30
CA GLN A 113 -0.40 -13.93 -4.52
C GLN A 113 -0.25 -12.87 -5.61
N TYR A 114 -0.49 -11.60 -5.28
CA TYR A 114 -0.31 -10.46 -6.19
C TYR A 114 1.15 -10.14 -6.49
N ALA A 115 2.05 -10.37 -5.52
CA ALA A 115 3.49 -10.19 -5.68
C ALA A 115 4.16 -11.31 -6.51
N SER A 116 3.47 -12.44 -6.72
CA SER A 116 4.03 -13.59 -7.44
C SER A 116 4.43 -13.27 -8.88
N PHE A 117 5.47 -13.96 -9.36
CA PHE A 117 5.94 -13.80 -10.74
C PHE A 117 4.85 -14.14 -11.76
N GLU A 118 4.11 -15.22 -11.53
CA GLU A 118 3.00 -15.67 -12.38
C GLU A 118 1.94 -14.57 -12.55
N PHE A 119 1.44 -14.00 -11.45
CA PHE A 119 0.43 -12.94 -11.48
C PHE A 119 0.93 -11.71 -12.24
N ARG A 120 2.12 -11.21 -11.90
CA ARG A 120 2.69 -10.01 -12.52
C ARG A 120 2.96 -10.21 -14.02
N LYS A 121 3.43 -11.39 -14.41
CA LYS A 121 3.69 -11.73 -15.82
C LYS A 121 2.38 -11.74 -16.61
N THR A 122 1.38 -12.51 -16.15
CA THR A 122 0.11 -12.66 -16.86
C THR A 122 -0.65 -11.33 -16.98
N MET A 123 -0.69 -10.52 -15.92
CA MET A 123 -1.37 -9.22 -15.98
C MET A 123 -0.67 -8.24 -16.93
N LYS A 124 0.67 -8.24 -16.99
CA LYS A 124 1.42 -7.42 -17.96
C LYS A 124 1.15 -7.85 -19.39
N GLU A 125 1.17 -9.16 -19.66
CA GLU A 125 0.89 -9.70 -21.00
C GLU A 125 -0.55 -9.40 -21.44
N ALA A 126 -1.52 -9.44 -20.51
CA ALA A 126 -2.92 -9.11 -20.80
C ALA A 126 -3.09 -7.66 -21.27
N VAL A 127 -2.46 -6.69 -20.59
CA VAL A 127 -2.52 -5.27 -20.96
C VAL A 127 -1.82 -5.00 -22.29
N GLN A 128 -0.73 -5.73 -22.60
CA GLN A 128 0.05 -5.53 -23.83
C GLN A 128 -0.57 -6.16 -25.07
N ASN A 129 -1.18 -7.34 -24.95
CA ASN A 129 -1.59 -8.14 -26.11
C ASN A 129 -3.04 -7.90 -26.59
N LEU A 130 -3.89 -7.26 -25.77
CA LEU A 130 -5.32 -7.11 -26.06
C LEU A 130 -5.78 -5.66 -26.26
N CYS A 131 -4.85 -4.71 -26.24
CA CYS A 131 -5.08 -3.31 -26.58
C CYS A 131 -4.35 -2.99 -27.89
N PRO A 132 -4.91 -3.33 -29.07
CA PRO A 132 -4.40 -2.74 -30.31
C PRO A 132 -4.74 -1.25 -30.24
N LEU A 133 -3.70 -0.41 -30.29
CA LEU A 133 -3.85 1.03 -30.54
C LEU A 133 -4.72 1.27 -31.80
#